data_AF-A0A0J7KMH9-F1
#
_entry.id   AF-A0A0J7KMH9-F1
#
_cell.length_a   1.000
_cell.length_b   1.000
_cell.length_c   1.000
_cell.angle_alpha   90.00
_cell.angle_beta   90.00
_cell.angle_gamma   90.00
#
_symmetry.space_group_name_H-M   'P 1'
#
loop_
_entity.id
_entity.type
_entity.pdbx_description
1 polymer ?
#
loop_
_entity_poly.entity_id
_entity_poly.type
_entity_poly.pdbx_seq_one_letter_code
_entity_poly.pdbx_strand_id
1 'polypeptide(L)' 'MASVCIIGSGNWGSAIAKIVGANAKQQSSFTDRVTMYVYEEIIDGRKLTEIINETHENVKYLPGHKIPENV' A
#
# COMPACT_ATOMS: atom_id res chain seq x y z
N MET A 1 -16.72 10.95 -5.16
CA MET A 1 -15.64 9.98 -5.41
C MET A 1 -15.71 8.90 -4.35
N ALA A 2 -15.61 7.63 -4.73
CA ALA A 2 -15.59 6.52 -3.79
C ALA A 2 -14.19 6.38 -3.18
N SER A 3 -14.13 6.17 -1.87
CA SER A 3 -12.89 5.85 -1.16
C SER A 3 -12.64 4.35 -1.21
N VAL A 4 -11.38 3.94 -1.38
CA VAL A 4 -10.98 2.54 -1.50
C VAL A 4 -10.05 2.17 -0.35
N CYS A 5 -10.30 1.01 0.26
CA CYS A 5 -9.45 0.44 1.29
C CYS A 5 -9.13 -1.03 0.94
N ILE A 6 -7.86 -1.41 1.10
CA ILE A 6 -7.36 -2.77 0.93
C ILE A 6 -7.20 -3.37 2.33
N ILE A 7 -7.85 -4.50 2.58
CA ILE A 7 -7.68 -5.25 3.83
C ILE A 7 -6.75 -6.43 3.57
N GLY A 8 -5.48 -6.27 3.93
CA GLY A 8 -4.45 -7.29 3.73
C GLY A 8 -3.19 -6.71 3.07
N SER A 9 -2.04 -7.11 3.60
CA SER A 9 -0.72 -6.56 3.25
C SER A 9 0.32 -7.65 2.95
N GLY A 10 -0.14 -8.88 2.71
CA GLY A 10 0.73 -9.97 2.25
C GLY A 10 1.25 -9.72 0.83
N ASN A 11 1.81 -10.76 0.22
CA ASN A 11 2.33 -10.71 -1.15
C ASN A 11 1.30 -10.17 -2.16
N TRP A 12 0.09 -10.77 -2.19
CA TRP A 12 -0.95 -10.33 -3.11
C TRP A 12 -1.58 -9.00 -2.69
N GLY A 13 -1.72 -8.73 -1.40
CA GLY A 13 -2.21 -7.44 -0.88
C GLY A 13 -1.33 -6.27 -1.35
N SER A 14 -0.01 -6.45 -1.29
CA SER A 14 0.96 -5.46 -1.76
C SER A 14 0.96 -5.33 -3.28
N ALA A 15 0.82 -6.45 -4.02
CA ALA A 15 0.75 -6.42 -5.47
C ALA A 15 -0.52 -5.72 -5.98
N ILE A 16 -1.68 -6.00 -5.38
CA ILE A 16 -2.94 -5.36 -5.77
C ILE A 16 -2.97 -3.89 -5.36
N ALA A 17 -2.31 -3.52 -4.26
CA ALA A 17 -2.14 -2.12 -3.87
C ALA A 17 -1.50 -1.27 -4.96
N LYS A 18 -0.54 -1.83 -5.72
CA LYS A 18 0.05 -1.13 -6.87
C LYS A 18 -0.97 -0.83 -7.96
N ILE A 19 -1.80 -1.81 -8.28
CA ILE A 19 -2.80 -1.69 -9.35
C ILE A 19 -3.93 -0.76 -8.92
N VAL A 20 -4.41 -0.89 -7.68
CA VAL A 20 -5.49 -0.07 -7.13
C VAL A 20 -5.05 1.38 -6.96
N GLY A 21 -3.87 1.64 -6.38
CA GLY A 21 -3.31 2.99 -6.25
C GLY A 21 -3.16 3.69 -7.60
N ALA A 22 -2.62 2.98 -8.60
CA ALA A 22 -2.47 3.55 -9.95
C ALA A 22 -3.82 3.89 -10.61
N ASN A 23 -4.85 3.06 -10.43
CA ASN A 23 -6.17 3.33 -10.98
C ASN A 23 -6.92 4.43 -10.24
N ALA A 24 -6.82 4.49 -8.91
CA ALA A 24 -7.44 5.53 -8.10
C ALA A 24 -6.98 6.94 -8.51
N LYS A 25 -5.71 7.08 -8.90
CA LYS A 25 -5.14 8.32 -9.43
C LYS A 25 -5.67 8.71 -10.81
N GLN A 26 -6.05 7.73 -11.64
CA GLN A 26 -6.45 7.95 -13.04
C GLN A 26 -7.97 8.11 -13.23
N GLN A 27 -8.76 7.53 -12.32
CA GLN A 27 -10.20 7.42 -12.47
C GLN A 27 -10.90 8.46 -11.60
N SER A 28 -11.61 9.41 -12.22
CA SER A 28 -12.32 10.49 -11.52
C SER A 28 -13.48 10.03 -10.62
N SER A 29 -13.83 8.74 -10.70
CA SER A 29 -14.83 8.13 -9.81
C SER A 29 -14.28 7.82 -8.42
N PHE A 30 -12.95 7.79 -8.22
CA PHE A 30 -12.30 7.39 -6.97
C PHE A 30 -11.47 8.53 -6.37
N THR A 31 -11.36 8.51 -5.04
CA THR A 31 -10.44 9.39 -4.32
C THR A 31 -9.01 8.94 -4.59
N ASP A 32 -8.08 9.87 -4.79
CA ASP A 32 -6.66 9.54 -5.06
C ASP A 32 -6.04 8.70 -3.93
N ARG A 33 -6.32 9.05 -2.66
CA ARG A 33 -5.83 8.30 -1.50
C ARG A 33 -6.52 6.94 -1.38
N VAL A 34 -5.71 5.89 -1.40
CA VAL A 34 -6.07 4.51 -1.06
C VAL A 34 -5.51 4.21 0.32
N THR A 35 -6.24 3.50 1.17
CA THR A 35 -5.71 3.03 2.46
C THR A 35 -5.45 1.52 2.41
N MET A 36 -4.34 1.05 2.97
CA MET A 36 -4.05 -0.37 3.12
C MET A 36 -3.93 -0.75 4.59
N TYR A 37 -4.73 -1.70 5.06
CA TYR A 37 -4.57 -2.29 6.38
C TYR A 37 -3.39 -3.26 6.38
N VAL A 38 -2.41 -2.95 7.22
CA VAL A 38 -1.24 -3.77 7.50
C VAL A 38 -1.38 -4.27 8.94
N TYR A 39 -1.36 -5.59 9.15
CA TYR A 39 -1.23 -6.12 10.50
C TYR A 39 0.16 -5.73 11.00
N GLU A 40 0.24 -5.08 12.16
CA GLU A 40 1.47 -4.44 12.58
C GLU A 40 2.56 -5.48 12.91
N GLU A 41 3.74 -5.26 12.35
CA GLU A 41 4.92 -6.10 12.55
C GLU A 41 6.15 -5.21 12.70
N ILE A 42 7.17 -5.70 13.42
CA ILE A 42 8.42 -4.98 13.63
C ILE A 42 9.52 -5.57 12.74
N ILE A 43 10.12 -4.74 11.87
CA ILE A 43 11.25 -5.08 11.00
C ILE A 43 12.42 -4.17 11.38
N ASP A 44 13.55 -4.77 11.77
CA ASP A 44 14.76 -4.04 12.19
C ASP A 44 14.48 -2.91 13.21
N GLY A 45 13.58 -3.18 14.15
CA GLY A 45 13.19 -2.23 15.21
C GLY A 45 12.19 -1.15 14.80
N ARG A 46 11.69 -1.16 13.55
CA ARG A 46 10.71 -0.20 13.02
C ARG A 46 9.39 -0.87 12.68
N LYS A 47 8.29 -0.12 12.73
CA LYS A 47 6.98 -0.63 12.30
C LYS A 47 6.97 -0.83 10.79
N LEU A 48 6.40 -1.95 10.33
CA LEU A 48 6.24 -2.23 8.91
C LEU A 48 5.37 -1.15 8.25
N THR A 49 4.37 -0.62 8.95
CA THR A 49 3.55 0.51 8.48
C THR A 49 4.38 1.77 8.23
N GLU A 50 5.32 2.12 9.11
CA GLU A 50 6.21 3.27 8.95
C GLU A 50 7.15 3.06 7.76
N ILE A 51 7.75 1.87 7.64
CA ILE A 51 8.62 1.53 6.50
C ILE A 51 7.85 1.66 5.18
N ILE A 52 6.63 1.11 5.10
CA ILE A 52 5.80 1.19 3.89
C ILE A 52 5.45 2.64 3.57
N ASN A 53 5.00 3.44 4.54
CA ASN A 53 4.61 4.83 4.29
C ASN A 53 5.79 5.73 3.89
N GLU A 54 6.99 5.48 4.39
CA GLU A 54 8.17 6.30 4.06
C GLU A 54 8.87 5.86 2.77
N THR A 55 8.99 4.55 2.57
CA THR A 55 9.77 4.00 1.46
C THR A 55 8.91 3.59 0.27
N HIS A 56 7.59 3.61 0.45
CA HIS A 56 6.62 3.05 -0.48
C HIS A 56 6.97 1.63 -0.90
N GLU A 57 7.36 0.78 0.04
CA GLU A 57 7.76 -0.60 -0.22
C GLU A 57 7.41 -1.50 0.95
N ASN A 58 6.77 -2.63 0.66
CA ASN A 58 6.59 -3.69 1.64
C ASN A 58 7.81 -4.61 1.62
N VAL A 59 8.84 -4.22 2.37
CA VAL A 59 10.14 -4.90 2.42
C VAL A 59 10.07 -6.37 2.83
N LYS A 60 8.99 -6.79 3.49
CA LYS A 60 8.78 -8.18 3.92
C LYS A 60 8.06 -9.01 2.86
N TYR A 61 6.93 -8.53 2.36
CA TYR A 61 6.02 -9.35 1.54
C TYR A 61 6.13 -9.09 0.03
N LEU A 62 6.74 -7.99 -0.39
CA LEU A 62 6.96 -7.68 -1.80
C LEU A 62 8.26 -6.85 -2.00
N PRO A 63 9.44 -7.38 -1.62
CA PRO A 63 10.71 -6.66 -1.70
C PRO A 63 11.08 -6.31 -3.15
N GLY A 64 11.71 -5.16 -3.35
CA GLY A 64 12.16 -4.65 -4.64
C GLY A 64 11.07 -3.99 -5.49
N HIS A 65 9.85 -3.86 -4.96
CA HIS A 65 8.71 -3.31 -5.70
C HIS A 65 8.07 -2.14 -4.98
N LYS A 66 8.15 -0.96 -5.58
CA LYS A 66 7.49 0.24 -5.07
C LYS A 66 5.96 0.16 -5.22
N ILE A 67 5.27 0.58 -4.17
CA ILE A 67 3.85 0.88 -4.10
C ILE A 67 3.66 2.35 -4.51
N PRO A 68 2.55 2.74 -5.14
CA PRO A 68 2.25 4.15 -5.43
C PRO A 68 2.22 5.03 -4.17
N GLU A 69 2.62 6.30 -4.30
CA GLU A 69 2.67 7.26 -3.18
C GLU A 69 1.32 7.58 -2.55
N ASN A 70 0.23 7.28 -3.27
CA ASN A 70 -1.13 7.54 -2.83
C ASN A 70 -1.76 6.35 -2.06
N VAL A 71 -0.97 5.33 -1.71
CA VAL A 71 -1.37 4.15 -0.90
C VAL A 71 -0.72 4.20 0.47
#